data_AF-A0A455UC92-F1
#
_entry.id   AF-A0A455UC92-F1
#
_cell.length_a   1.000
_cell.length_b   1.000
_cell.length_c   1.000
_cell.angle_alpha   90.00
_cell.angle_beta   90.00
_cell.angle_gamma   90.00
#
_symmetry.space_group_name_H-M   'P 1'
#
loop_
_entity.id
_entity.type
_entity.pdbx_description
1 polymer ?
#
loop_
_entity_poly.entity_id
_entity_poly.type
_entity_poly.pdbx_seq_one_letter_code
_entity_poly.pdbx_strand_id
1 'polypeptide(L)'
;MLDGTQSVFSIDATDATLMARAAALDVHPTGVLWGVGGAGQGDAASYEAQLLQQHPALCSGLERSGVKQARRALRMRLLEPQLAWETGAVRLSFVLPRGSFATAVLGELLVAN
;
A
#
# COMPACT_ATOMS: atom_id res chain seq x y z
N MET A 1 5.87 -6.29 -3.79
CA MET A 1 5.45 -5.77 -5.11
C MET A 1 6.58 -4.94 -5.70
N LEU A 2 6.85 -5.07 -7.00
CA LEU A 2 7.86 -4.25 -7.69
C LEU A 2 7.29 -2.85 -7.98
N ASP A 3 8.09 -1.81 -7.76
CA ASP A 3 7.69 -0.41 -7.98
C ASP A 3 7.20 -0.17 -9.41
N GLY A 4 6.19 0.70 -9.56
CA GLY A 4 5.57 1.00 -10.85
C GLY A 4 4.77 -0.13 -11.50
N THR A 5 4.67 -1.32 -10.88
CA THR A 5 3.97 -2.49 -11.43
C THR A 5 2.94 -3.06 -10.46
N GLN A 6 2.15 -4.04 -10.92
CA GLN A 6 1.29 -4.87 -10.07
C GLN A 6 1.91 -6.24 -9.74
N SER A 7 3.20 -6.44 -10.05
CA SER A 7 3.87 -7.73 -9.85
C SER A 7 4.19 -7.97 -8.38
N VAL A 8 3.58 -9.01 -7.82
CA VAL A 8 3.78 -9.45 -6.43
C VAL A 8 4.53 -10.79 -6.43
N PHE A 9 5.46 -10.93 -5.50
CA PHE A 9 6.23 -12.16 -5.27
C PHE A 9 6.27 -12.44 -3.77
N SER A 10 6.34 -13.71 -3.41
CA SER A 10 6.55 -14.16 -2.03
C SER A 10 8.04 -14.24 -1.73
N ILE A 11 8.37 -14.16 -0.44
CA ILE A 11 9.74 -14.31 0.08
C ILE A 11 9.68 -15.25 1.28
N ASP A 12 10.69 -16.10 1.44
CA ASP A 12 10.78 -16.98 2.62
C ASP A 12 11.31 -16.22 3.85
N ALA A 13 12.24 -15.29 3.61
CA ALA A 13 12.80 -14.41 4.62
C ALA A 13 13.22 -13.08 4.00
N THR A 14 13.25 -12.03 4.83
CA THR A 14 13.85 -10.75 4.45
C THR A 14 15.37 -10.86 4.51
N ASP A 15 16.06 -10.42 3.45
CA ASP A 15 17.51 -10.35 3.39
C ASP A 15 18.01 -8.91 3.15
N ALA A 16 19.33 -8.72 3.20
CA ALA A 16 19.94 -7.40 2.99
C ALA A 16 19.61 -6.80 1.62
N THR A 17 19.45 -7.65 0.59
CA THR A 17 19.09 -7.21 -0.77
C THR A 17 17.68 -6.63 -0.80
N LEU A 18 16.70 -7.34 -0.24
CA LEU A 18 15.31 -6.88 -0.13
C LEU A 18 15.21 -5.63 0.73
N MET A 19 15.97 -5.54 1.82
CA MET A 19 16.02 -4.33 2.64
C MET A 19 16.57 -3.13 1.85
N ALA A 20 17.65 -3.31 1.10
CA ALA A 20 18.22 -2.25 0.26
C ALA A 20 17.24 -1.81 -0.84
N ARG A 21 16.58 -2.75 -1.51
CA ARG A 21 15.55 -2.46 -2.52
C ARG A 21 14.34 -1.77 -1.91
N ALA A 22 13.94 -2.14 -0.69
CA ALA A 22 12.87 -1.48 0.03
C ALA A 22 13.28 -0.05 0.43
N ALA A 23 14.51 0.18 0.87
CA ALA A 23 15.01 1.52 1.17
C ALA A 23 15.05 2.41 -0.08
N ALA A 24 15.43 1.84 -1.22
CA ALA A 24 15.44 2.52 -2.52
C ALA A 24 14.03 2.75 -3.12
N LEU A 25 12.97 2.24 -2.46
CA LEU A 25 11.59 2.26 -2.94
C LEU A 25 11.38 1.49 -4.26
N ASP A 26 12.19 0.47 -4.53
CA ASP A 26 12.07 -0.42 -5.70
C ASP A 26 11.12 -1.62 -5.43
N VAL A 27 10.97 -2.00 -4.16
CA VAL A 27 9.98 -2.99 -3.72
C VAL A 27 9.12 -2.45 -2.60
N HIS A 28 7.83 -2.80 -2.60
CA HIS A 28 6.87 -2.37 -1.59
C HIS A 28 6.21 -3.56 -0.91
N PRO A 29 6.06 -3.54 0.43
CA PRO A 29 5.16 -4.46 1.12
C PRO A 29 3.73 -4.22 0.63
N THR A 30 2.91 -5.26 0.66
CA THR A 30 1.53 -5.20 0.16
C THR A 30 0.53 -5.64 1.21
N GLY A 31 -0.62 -4.98 1.24
CA GLY A 31 -1.80 -5.42 1.96
C GLY A 31 -2.73 -6.21 1.06
N VAL A 32 -3.57 -7.05 1.68
CA VAL A 32 -4.65 -7.73 0.97
C VAL A 32 -5.77 -6.72 0.66
N LEU A 33 -6.31 -6.81 -0.55
CA LEU A 33 -7.68 -6.37 -0.83
C LEU A 33 -8.53 -7.63 -0.79
N TRP A 34 -9.42 -7.72 0.20
CA TRP A 34 -10.14 -8.94 0.53
C TRP A 34 -11.05 -9.39 -0.63
N GLY A 35 -11.16 -10.71 -0.78
CA GLY A 35 -11.96 -11.35 -1.81
C GLY A 35 -11.72 -12.85 -1.82
N VAL A 36 -12.22 -13.54 -2.83
CA VAL A 36 -12.00 -14.96 -3.04
C VAL A 36 -10.52 -15.21 -3.37
N GLY A 37 -9.82 -15.92 -2.49
CA GLY A 37 -8.42 -16.28 -2.65
C GLY A 37 -7.85 -16.96 -1.41
N GLY A 38 -6.53 -17.19 -1.41
CA GLY A 38 -5.81 -17.84 -0.33
C GLY A 38 -5.32 -16.86 0.74
N ALA A 39 -5.12 -17.36 1.95
CA ALA A 39 -4.49 -16.61 3.02
C ALA A 39 -3.07 -16.14 2.65
N GLY A 40 -2.64 -15.03 3.24
CA GLY A 40 -1.23 -14.63 3.26
C GLY A 40 -0.33 -15.68 3.91
N GLN A 41 0.97 -15.40 3.92
CA GLN A 41 1.99 -16.26 4.52
C GLN A 41 2.73 -15.51 5.64
N GLY A 42 3.30 -16.26 6.60
CA GLY A 42 4.04 -15.69 7.72
C GLY A 42 3.23 -14.66 8.50
N ASP A 43 3.90 -13.59 8.95
CA ASP A 43 3.26 -12.53 9.75
C ASP A 43 2.13 -11.80 9.01
N ALA A 44 2.20 -11.71 7.67
CA ALA A 44 1.15 -11.11 6.86
C ALA A 44 -0.18 -11.88 7.00
N ALA A 45 -0.13 -13.22 7.10
CA ALA A 45 -1.32 -14.04 7.34
C ALA A 45 -2.03 -13.66 8.64
N SER A 46 -1.25 -13.40 9.69
CA SER A 46 -1.76 -13.00 11.01
C SER A 46 -2.45 -11.63 10.96
N TYR A 47 -1.91 -10.66 10.22
CA TYR A 47 -2.56 -9.37 10.00
C TYR A 47 -3.84 -9.51 9.16
N GLU A 48 -3.81 -10.35 8.12
CA GLU A 48 -4.98 -10.58 7.26
C GLU A 48 -6.11 -11.27 8.02
N ALA A 49 -5.81 -12.22 8.91
CA ALA A 49 -6.80 -12.89 9.74
C ALA A 49 -7.55 -11.91 10.67
N GLN A 50 -6.91 -10.82 11.09
CA GLN A 50 -7.57 -9.78 11.89
C GLN A 50 -8.68 -9.07 11.13
N LEU A 51 -8.57 -8.92 9.79
CA LEU A 51 -9.63 -8.32 8.98
C LEU A 51 -10.91 -9.13 9.05
N LEU A 52 -10.80 -10.46 8.99
CA LEU A 52 -11.96 -11.35 9.11
C LEU A 52 -12.59 -11.26 10.50
N GLN A 53 -11.77 -11.11 11.55
CA GLN A 53 -12.26 -10.95 12.93
C GLN A 53 -12.95 -9.60 13.15
N GLN A 54 -12.36 -8.52 12.63
CA GLN A 54 -12.86 -7.15 12.82
C GLN A 54 -14.06 -6.83 11.91
N HIS A 55 -14.07 -7.41 10.71
CA HIS A 55 -15.04 -7.08 9.65
C HIS A 55 -15.63 -8.33 8.96
N PRO A 56 -16.19 -9.31 9.70
CA PRO A 56 -16.61 -10.59 9.15
C PRO A 56 -17.69 -10.46 8.07
N ALA A 57 -18.64 -9.54 8.24
CA ALA A 57 -19.73 -9.32 7.29
C ALA A 57 -19.22 -8.75 5.95
N LEU A 58 -18.25 -7.84 5.98
CA LEU A 58 -17.66 -7.27 4.76
C LEU A 58 -16.83 -8.32 4.02
N CYS A 59 -16.00 -9.07 4.75
CA CYS A 59 -15.18 -10.14 4.17
C CYS A 59 -16.04 -11.19 3.47
N SER A 60 -17.06 -11.73 4.17
CA SER A 60 -18.00 -12.70 3.60
C SER A 60 -18.83 -12.10 2.45
N GLY A 61 -19.20 -10.82 2.52
CA GLY A 61 -19.91 -10.11 1.45
C GLY A 61 -19.11 -10.03 0.16
N LEU A 62 -17.82 -9.67 0.25
CA LEU A 62 -16.91 -9.58 -0.90
C LEU A 62 -16.67 -10.96 -1.54
N GLU A 63 -16.48 -12.00 -0.72
CA GLU A 63 -16.30 -13.38 -1.19
C GLU A 63 -17.55 -13.90 -1.92
N ARG A 64 -18.74 -13.74 -1.32
CA ARG A 64 -20.01 -14.14 -1.95
C ARG A 64 -20.31 -13.39 -3.24
N SER A 65 -19.81 -12.16 -3.36
CA SER A 65 -19.93 -11.37 -4.59
C SER A 65 -18.92 -11.78 -5.66
N GLY A 66 -18.05 -12.75 -5.38
CA GLY A 66 -17.05 -13.25 -6.33
C GLY A 66 -15.91 -12.29 -6.61
N VAL A 67 -15.72 -11.25 -5.78
CA VAL A 67 -14.58 -10.32 -5.93
C VAL A 67 -13.30 -11.11 -5.72
N LYS A 68 -12.41 -11.13 -6.71
CA LYS A 68 -11.12 -11.80 -6.58
C LYS A 68 -10.25 -11.04 -5.61
N GLN A 69 -9.60 -11.77 -4.69
CA GLN A 69 -8.59 -11.19 -3.82
C GLN A 69 -7.49 -10.54 -4.67
N ALA A 70 -7.01 -9.39 -4.22
CA ALA A 70 -5.91 -8.67 -4.87
C ALA A 70 -4.90 -8.17 -3.83
N ARG A 71 -3.81 -7.57 -4.32
CA ARG A 71 -2.73 -7.04 -3.50
C ARG A 71 -2.49 -5.59 -3.85
N ARG A 72 -2.27 -4.75 -2.84
CA ARG A 72 -1.99 -3.33 -3.01
C ARG A 72 -0.77 -2.93 -2.21
N ALA A 73 0.13 -2.14 -2.80
CA ALA A 73 1.27 -1.58 -2.07
C ALA A 73 0.79 -0.74 -0.87
N LEU A 74 1.42 -0.94 0.29
CA LEU A 74 1.09 -0.22 1.55
C LEU A 74 1.77 1.14 1.68
N ARG A 75 2.63 1.48 0.73
CA ARG A 75 3.30 2.77 0.63
C ARG A 75 3.42 3.12 -0.84
N MET A 76 3.55 4.42 -1.13
CA MET A 76 3.75 4.92 -2.48
C MET A 76 4.96 5.85 -2.52
N ARG A 77 5.67 5.86 -3.65
CA ARG A 77 6.76 6.77 -3.92
C ARG A 77 6.22 8.02 -4.61
N LEU A 78 6.57 9.20 -4.11
CA LEU A 78 6.36 10.45 -4.85
C LEU A 78 7.45 10.58 -5.90
N LEU A 79 7.06 10.83 -7.15
CA LEU A 79 8.00 11.09 -8.23
C LEU A 79 8.20 12.60 -8.36
N GLU A 80 9.45 13.02 -8.51
CA GLU A 80 9.85 14.43 -8.65
C GLU A 80 9.23 15.37 -7.59
N PRO A 81 9.27 15.02 -6.28
CA PRO A 81 8.66 15.87 -5.27
C PRO A 81 9.42 17.19 -5.13
N GLN A 82 8.68 18.28 -5.16
CA GLN A 82 9.17 19.64 -4.96
C GLN A 82 8.31 20.33 -3.90
N LEU A 83 8.98 21.12 -3.06
CA LEU A 83 8.37 21.97 -2.07
C LEU A 83 8.95 23.37 -2.22
N ALA A 84 8.08 24.35 -2.45
CA ALA A 84 8.44 25.76 -2.47
C ALA A 84 7.62 26.52 -1.43
N TRP A 85 8.30 27.22 -0.54
CA TRP A 85 7.67 28.15 0.39
C TRP A 85 7.30 29.44 -0.34
N GLU A 86 6.08 29.92 -0.10
CA GLU A 86 5.56 31.19 -0.60
C GLU A 86 5.07 32.03 0.58
N THR A 87 4.83 33.33 0.36
CA THR A 87 4.31 34.20 1.42
C THR A 87 2.94 33.72 1.88
N GLY A 88 2.89 33.10 3.07
CA GLY A 88 1.65 32.58 3.66
C GLY A 88 1.17 31.25 3.09
N ALA A 89 1.96 30.55 2.28
CA ALA A 89 1.56 29.29 1.66
C ALA A 89 2.77 28.36 1.40
N VAL A 90 2.46 27.11 1.06
CA VAL A 90 3.44 26.15 0.54
C VAL A 90 2.91 25.56 -0.77
N ARG A 91 3.73 25.57 -1.82
CA ARG A 91 3.45 24.89 -3.07
C ARG A 91 4.13 23.53 -3.06
N LEU A 92 3.32 22.48 -3.18
CA LEU A 92 3.78 21.11 -3.35
C LEU A 92 3.55 20.69 -4.80
N SER A 93 4.53 20.04 -5.42
CA SER A 93 4.41 19.46 -6.75
C SER A 93 5.05 18.09 -6.76
N PHE A 94 4.35 17.10 -7.33
CA PHE A 94 4.80 15.72 -7.40
C PHE A 94 3.96 14.96 -8.42
N VAL A 95 4.51 13.89 -8.96
CA VAL A 95 3.80 12.92 -9.80
C VAL A 95 3.47 11.68 -8.97
N LEU A 96 2.26 11.16 -9.15
CA LEU A 96 1.77 9.98 -8.45
C LEU A 96 1.58 8.79 -9.39
N PRO A 97 1.85 7.56 -8.93
CA PRO A 97 1.44 6.35 -9.63
C PRO A 97 -0.08 6.27 -9.84
N ARG A 98 -0.51 5.49 -10.84
CA ARG A 98 -1.94 5.25 -11.09
C ARG A 98 -2.60 4.61 -9.86
N GLY A 99 -3.78 5.09 -9.50
CA GLY A 99 -4.53 4.59 -8.35
C GLY A 99 -4.08 5.15 -7.01
N SER A 100 -3.12 6.08 -6.98
CA SER A 100 -2.76 6.88 -5.81
C SER A 100 -3.51 8.21 -5.78
N PHE A 101 -3.59 8.82 -4.60
CA PHE A 101 -4.35 10.05 -4.37
C PHE A 101 -3.47 11.12 -3.73
N ALA A 102 -3.56 12.36 -4.21
CA ALA A 102 -2.84 13.49 -3.63
C ALA A 102 -3.28 13.77 -2.17
N THR A 103 -4.53 13.49 -1.84
CA THR A 103 -5.05 13.60 -0.46
C THR A 103 -4.34 12.68 0.52
N ALA A 104 -3.85 11.51 0.07
CA ALA A 104 -3.05 10.63 0.91
C ALA A 104 -1.68 11.25 1.25
N VAL A 105 -1.06 11.97 0.31
CA VAL A 105 0.17 12.75 0.60
C VAL A 105 -0.14 13.85 1.61
N LEU A 106 -1.21 14.61 1.40
CA LEU A 106 -1.58 15.71 2.27
C LEU A 106 -1.94 15.24 3.69
N GLY A 107 -2.56 14.06 3.82
CA GLY A 107 -2.88 13.46 5.12
C GLY A 107 -1.65 13.10 5.97
N GLU A 108 -0.48 12.91 5.36
CA GLU A 108 0.79 12.72 6.07
C GLU A 108 1.47 14.05 6.48
N LEU A 109 1.06 15.17 5.87
CA LEU A 109 1.68 16.48 6.09
C LEU A 109 0.83 17.40 6.96
N LEU A 110 -0.48 17.19 6.98
CA LEU A 110 -1.45 18.08 7.61
C LEU A 110 -2.30 17.30 8.61
N VAL A 111 -2.58 17.92 9.75
CA VAL A 111 -3.58 17.44 10.69
C VAL A 111 -4.88 18.20 10.38
N ALA A 112 -5.95 17.47 10.08
CA ALA A 112 -7.29 18.05 10.02
C ALA A 112 -7.83 18.16 11.44
N ASN A 113 -8.14 19.39 11.87
CA ASN A 113 -8.85 19.65 13.13
C ASN A 113 -10.36 19.46 12.98
#